data_AF-A0A318AEN4-F1
#
_entry.id   AF-A0A318AEN4-F1
#
_cell.length_a   1.000
_cell.length_b   1.000
_cell.length_c   1.000
_cell.angle_alpha   90.00
_cell.angle_beta   90.00
_cell.angle_gamma   90.00
#
_symmetry.space_group_name_H-M   'P 1'
#
loop_
_entity.id
_entity.type
_entity.pdbx_description
1 polymer ?
#
loop_
_entity_poly.entity_id
_entity_poly.type
_entity_poly.pdbx_seq_one_letter_code
_entity_poly.pdbx_strand_id
1 'polypeptide(L)'
;MTTLDETSTLGVGDTGDPEILTLEVGVMAHGGHCVARHEGRVVFVRHAIPGEVVRAVVTSGGAKARFWRADTVNVIRGSEFRRAHQWKLADSLRAYQAGRQPIGGAEYGHITLEHQRRLKAQVFRDTLNRIGRLAVEPQVTSVQADEPTGLHWRTRNRFAVTASGRLAMFVHRSKTMIPVRNIPLAVPELDELHLWDINFLGASSVDVITPGYSQEVMVVIHPATETLAHEPTLNKAINDWRRQLSGLPGTVSAVVSVPQLQPDQKPRTIRLRGRTWVSETVRSLHHGTFTFRVSAEGFWQSHRDAPHILVEAVMQATNPQPGDVIADLYAGAGLFSAFLARAVGETGRVYSVERARQASKDARKNLHEMKQAVVINGRTEKVVSSWAHRPQAPSGQGGLEGRDIDTVVLDPPRSGAGRATIKGINALPASKVVYVSCDPASLARDAKLLAELGWQHQSSEIFDLFPDTHHMESVNIFTR
;
A
#
# COMPACT_ATOMS: atom_id res chain seq x y z
N MET A 1 -18.96 0.09 15.90
CA MET A 1 -20.04 -0.92 15.82
C MET A 1 -20.98 -0.48 14.71
N THR A 2 -20.64 -0.87 13.49
CA THR A 2 -21.47 -0.73 12.28
C THR A 2 -20.90 -1.77 11.33
N THR A 3 -21.45 -2.96 11.44
CA THR A 3 -21.12 -4.17 10.70
C THR A 3 -21.65 -4.02 9.28
N LEU A 4 -20.74 -3.85 8.31
CA LEU A 4 -21.03 -4.09 6.91
C LEU A 4 -20.85 -5.60 6.66
N ASP A 5 -21.91 -6.35 6.95
CA ASP A 5 -22.10 -7.70 6.42
C ASP A 5 -22.69 -7.54 5.02
N GLU A 6 -21.83 -7.49 4.00
CA GLU A 6 -22.22 -7.78 2.62
C GLU A 6 -21.66 -9.15 2.26
N THR A 7 -22.49 -10.16 2.50
CA THR A 7 -22.33 -11.50 1.94
C THR A 7 -22.33 -11.42 0.41
N SER A 8 -21.22 -11.82 -0.22
CA SER A 8 -21.16 -12.02 -1.67
C SER A 8 -21.86 -13.34 -2.02
N THR A 9 -23.18 -13.32 -2.03
CA THR A 9 -23.95 -14.25 -2.84
C THR A 9 -24.03 -13.68 -4.25
N LEU A 10 -23.94 -14.55 -5.26
CA LEU A 10 -24.27 -14.23 -6.64
C LEU A 10 -25.53 -13.35 -6.64
N GLY A 11 -25.58 -12.32 -7.48
CA GLY A 11 -26.85 -11.70 -7.82
C GLY A 11 -27.68 -12.76 -8.51
N VAL A 12 -28.47 -13.52 -7.73
CA VAL A 12 -29.37 -14.54 -8.26
C VAL A 12 -30.55 -13.78 -8.84
N GLY A 13 -30.47 -13.51 -10.15
CA GLY A 13 -31.67 -13.33 -10.95
C GLY A 13 -32.51 -14.60 -10.90
N ASP A 14 -33.81 -14.47 -11.12
CA ASP A 14 -34.87 -15.47 -10.88
C ASP A 14 -34.80 -16.74 -11.78
N THR A 15 -33.65 -16.99 -12.41
CA THR A 15 -33.28 -18.17 -13.20
C THR A 15 -31.77 -18.32 -13.07
N GLY A 16 -31.26 -19.45 -12.61
CA GLY A 16 -29.89 -19.67 -12.08
C GLY A 16 -28.66 -19.40 -12.97
N ASP A 17 -28.79 -18.65 -14.06
CA ASP A 17 -27.67 -18.17 -14.88
C ASP A 17 -27.19 -16.78 -14.44
N PRO A 18 -25.88 -16.51 -14.48
CA PRO A 18 -25.35 -15.21 -14.11
C PRO A 18 -25.81 -14.14 -15.12
N GLU A 19 -26.31 -13.01 -14.61
CA GLU A 19 -26.78 -11.90 -15.44
C GLU A 19 -25.62 -11.29 -16.24
N ILE A 20 -25.74 -11.29 -17.58
CA ILE A 20 -24.72 -10.76 -18.51
C ILE A 20 -25.31 -9.59 -19.29
N LEU A 21 -24.65 -8.44 -19.18
CA LEU A 21 -25.04 -7.19 -19.84
C LEU A 21 -24.12 -6.89 -21.00
N THR A 22 -24.65 -6.32 -22.08
CA THR A 22 -23.84 -5.66 -23.12
C THR A 22 -23.75 -4.18 -22.79
N LEU A 23 -22.53 -3.67 -22.60
CA LEU A 23 -22.27 -2.32 -22.09
C LEU A 23 -21.28 -1.59 -22.99
N GLU A 24 -21.60 -0.34 -23.33
CA GLU A 24 -20.60 0.64 -23.76
C GLU A 24 -20.00 1.29 -22.51
N VAL A 25 -18.69 1.17 -22.35
CA VAL A 25 -18.00 1.59 -21.12
C VAL A 25 -17.44 3.00 -21.27
N GLY A 26 -17.74 3.85 -20.30
CA GLY A 26 -17.28 5.23 -20.26
C GLY A 26 -15.97 5.39 -19.48
N VAL A 27 -15.84 6.55 -18.82
CA VAL A 27 -14.63 6.96 -18.11
C VAL A 27 -14.16 5.98 -17.04
N MET A 28 -12.84 5.98 -16.80
CA MET A 28 -12.24 5.28 -15.68
C MET A 28 -12.49 6.03 -14.38
N ALA A 29 -12.93 5.32 -13.34
CA ALA A 29 -13.12 5.82 -11.99
C ALA A 29 -12.05 5.28 -11.04
N HIS A 30 -11.88 5.95 -9.90
CA HIS A 30 -11.02 5.48 -8.81
C HIS A 30 -11.40 4.05 -8.39
N GLY A 31 -10.38 3.22 -8.15
CA GLY A 31 -10.53 1.80 -7.84
C GLY A 31 -10.41 0.85 -9.03
N GLY A 32 -10.10 1.35 -10.24
CA GLY A 32 -9.83 0.53 -11.41
C GLY A 32 -11.06 -0.01 -12.11
N HIS A 33 -12.13 0.79 -12.15
CA HIS A 33 -13.40 0.45 -12.79
C HIS A 33 -13.77 1.49 -13.84
N CYS A 34 -14.21 1.05 -15.02
CA CYS A 34 -14.94 1.93 -15.93
C CYS A 34 -16.38 2.13 -15.44
N VAL A 35 -16.97 3.28 -15.78
CA VAL A 35 -18.36 3.58 -15.47
C VAL A 35 -19.21 3.42 -16.73
N ALA A 36 -20.20 2.53 -16.67
CA ALA A 36 -21.23 2.37 -17.70
C ALA A 36 -22.62 2.69 -17.12
N ARG A 37 -23.61 2.82 -18.00
CA ARG A 37 -25.01 2.94 -17.61
C ARG A 37 -25.85 1.89 -18.32
N HIS A 38 -26.76 1.27 -17.58
CA HIS A 38 -27.72 0.30 -18.10
C HIS A 38 -29.07 0.60 -17.47
N GLU A 39 -30.08 0.91 -18.29
CA GLU A 39 -31.45 1.25 -17.83
C GLU A 39 -31.46 2.35 -16.73
N GLY A 40 -30.62 3.37 -16.90
CA GLY A 40 -30.46 4.47 -15.92
C GLY A 40 -29.62 4.13 -14.68
N ARG A 41 -29.33 2.84 -14.41
CA ARG A 41 -28.47 2.38 -13.31
C ARG A 41 -27.00 2.55 -13.67
N VAL A 42 -26.18 2.92 -12.69
CA VAL A 42 -24.71 2.96 -12.83
C VAL A 42 -24.14 1.54 -12.69
N VAL A 43 -23.23 1.16 -13.59
CA VAL A 43 -22.51 -0.12 -13.52
C VAL A 43 -21.01 0.17 -13.47
N PHE A 44 -20.34 -0.31 -12.43
CA PHE A 44 -18.88 -0.28 -12.32
C PHE A 44 -18.30 -1.54 -12.96
N VAL A 45 -17.66 -1.38 -14.11
CA VAL A 45 -17.17 -2.48 -14.95
C VAL A 45 -15.66 -2.62 -14.81
N ARG A 46 -15.19 -3.77 -14.30
CA ARG A 46 -13.76 -4.11 -14.29
C ARG A 46 -13.33 -4.76 -15.59
N HIS A 47 -12.02 -4.77 -15.82
CA HIS A 47 -11.38 -5.42 -16.97
C HIS A 47 -11.78 -4.84 -18.33
N ALA A 48 -12.26 -3.59 -18.32
CA ALA A 48 -12.67 -2.80 -19.47
C ALA A 48 -11.80 -1.55 -19.59
N ILE A 49 -11.64 -1.06 -20.82
CA ILE A 49 -10.96 0.19 -21.15
C ILE A 49 -12.01 1.19 -21.67
N PRO A 50 -11.97 2.49 -21.30
CA PRO A 50 -12.92 3.47 -21.80
C PRO A 50 -13.09 3.44 -23.33
N GLY A 51 -14.34 3.49 -23.80
CA GLY A 51 -14.70 3.44 -25.23
C GLY A 51 -15.01 2.04 -25.79
N GLU A 52 -14.72 0.98 -25.02
CA GLU A 52 -15.04 -0.39 -25.42
C GLU A 52 -16.54 -0.71 -25.38
N VAL A 53 -16.93 -1.72 -26.17
CA VAL A 53 -18.22 -2.41 -26.01
C VAL A 53 -17.94 -3.82 -25.54
N VAL A 54 -18.53 -4.21 -24.41
CA VAL A 54 -18.20 -5.46 -23.72
C VAL A 54 -19.46 -6.22 -23.31
N ARG A 55 -19.35 -7.54 -23.22
CA ARG A 55 -20.26 -8.34 -22.37
C ARG A 55 -19.65 -8.42 -20.99
N ALA A 56 -20.40 -8.03 -19.98
CA ALA A 56 -19.97 -8.01 -18.59
C ALA A 56 -20.94 -8.80 -17.71
N VAL A 57 -20.40 -9.69 -16.88
CA VAL A 57 -21.17 -10.48 -15.92
C VAL A 57 -21.35 -9.68 -14.63
N VAL A 58 -22.57 -9.55 -14.13
CA VAL A 58 -22.85 -8.86 -12.87
C VAL A 58 -22.29 -9.69 -11.71
N THR A 59 -21.39 -9.09 -10.94
CA THR A 59 -20.69 -9.76 -9.82
C THR A 59 -21.26 -9.37 -8.46
N SER A 60 -21.93 -8.22 -8.36
CA SER A 60 -22.61 -7.80 -7.13
C SER A 60 -23.69 -6.75 -7.38
N GLY A 61 -24.73 -6.78 -6.54
CA GLY A 61 -25.84 -5.83 -6.51
C GLY A 61 -27.14 -6.49 -6.96
N GLY A 62 -28.15 -6.53 -6.09
CA GLY A 62 -29.47 -7.05 -6.44
C GLY A 62 -30.27 -6.10 -7.33
N ALA A 63 -31.48 -6.51 -7.73
CA ALA A 63 -32.36 -5.72 -8.62
C ALA A 63 -32.65 -4.29 -8.11
N LYS A 64 -32.70 -4.09 -6.79
CA LYS A 64 -32.96 -2.79 -6.15
C LYS A 64 -31.68 -1.98 -5.84
N ALA A 65 -30.49 -2.49 -6.19
CA ALA A 65 -29.25 -1.79 -5.91
C ALA A 65 -29.13 -0.50 -6.75
N ARG A 66 -28.63 0.57 -6.12
CA ARG A 66 -28.40 1.87 -6.77
C ARG A 66 -27.33 1.82 -7.86
N PHE A 67 -26.43 0.85 -7.75
CA PHE A 67 -25.40 0.57 -8.74
C PHE A 67 -25.12 -0.93 -8.76
N TRP A 68 -24.57 -1.40 -9.88
CA TRP A 68 -24.05 -2.76 -10.02
C TRP A 68 -22.54 -2.76 -10.18
N ARG A 69 -21.95 -3.92 -9.91
CA ARG A 69 -20.57 -4.21 -10.32
C ARG A 69 -20.59 -5.36 -11.29
N ALA A 70 -19.73 -5.27 -12.29
CA ALA A 70 -19.61 -6.29 -13.31
C ALA A 70 -18.14 -6.48 -13.71
N ASP A 71 -17.83 -7.67 -14.20
CA ASP A 71 -16.53 -7.99 -14.79
C ASP A 71 -16.71 -8.24 -16.28
N THR A 72 -15.84 -7.67 -17.10
CA THR A 72 -15.82 -7.92 -18.54
C THR A 72 -15.42 -9.37 -18.82
N VAL A 73 -16.29 -10.12 -19.50
CA VAL A 73 -16.07 -11.53 -19.86
C VAL A 73 -15.88 -11.75 -21.37
N ASN A 74 -16.30 -10.78 -22.19
CA ASN A 74 -16.03 -10.76 -23.62
C ASN A 74 -15.94 -9.30 -24.12
N VAL A 75 -15.00 -9.03 -25.03
CA VAL A 75 -14.84 -7.70 -25.64
C VAL A 75 -15.39 -7.77 -27.06
N ILE A 76 -16.46 -7.02 -27.35
CA ILE A 76 -17.11 -6.97 -28.66
C ILE A 76 -16.38 -5.96 -29.56
N ARG A 77 -16.10 -4.77 -29.02
CA ARG A 77 -15.29 -3.73 -29.66
C ARG A 77 -14.18 -3.33 -28.71
N GLY A 78 -12.95 -3.72 -29.03
CA GLY A 78 -11.78 -3.51 -28.19
C GLY A 78 -11.09 -2.17 -28.43
N SER A 79 -10.44 -1.65 -27.39
CA SER A 79 -9.54 -0.50 -27.48
C SER A 79 -8.21 -0.92 -28.10
N GLU A 80 -7.58 -0.03 -28.87
CA GLU A 80 -6.19 -0.21 -29.34
C GLU A 80 -5.18 -0.33 -28.20
N PHE A 81 -5.53 0.16 -27.00
CA PHE A 81 -4.70 0.07 -25.80
C PHE A 81 -4.87 -1.23 -25.02
N ARG A 82 -5.69 -2.17 -25.51
CA ARG A 82 -5.85 -3.48 -24.89
C ARG A 82 -4.66 -4.37 -25.23
N ARG A 83 -4.12 -5.04 -24.21
CA ARG A 83 -3.09 -6.08 -24.33
C ARG A 83 -3.53 -7.39 -23.69
N ALA A 84 -2.82 -8.47 -23.99
CA ALA A 84 -2.96 -9.71 -23.26
C ALA A 84 -2.61 -9.51 -21.78
N HIS A 85 -3.43 -10.06 -20.89
CA HIS A 85 -3.21 -9.91 -19.46
C HIS A 85 -1.97 -10.69 -19.01
N GLN A 86 -1.02 -10.02 -18.36
CA GLN A 86 0.26 -10.62 -17.96
C GLN A 86 0.11 -11.76 -16.93
N TRP A 87 -0.91 -11.67 -16.09
CA TRP A 87 -1.23 -12.70 -15.11
C TRP A 87 -2.51 -13.47 -15.45
N LYS A 88 -2.39 -14.70 -15.96
CA LYS A 88 -3.52 -15.52 -16.43
C LYS A 88 -4.64 -15.73 -15.40
N LEU A 89 -4.30 -15.77 -14.10
CA LEU A 89 -5.28 -15.95 -13.04
C LEU A 89 -6.14 -14.70 -12.79
N ALA A 90 -5.60 -13.51 -13.08
CA ALA A 90 -6.27 -12.22 -12.94
C ALA A 90 -7.00 -11.78 -14.23
N ASP A 91 -6.77 -12.47 -15.35
CA ASP A 91 -7.47 -12.24 -16.61
C ASP A 91 -8.94 -12.68 -16.52
N SER A 92 -9.88 -11.73 -16.59
CA SER A 92 -11.30 -12.00 -16.47
C SER A 92 -11.88 -12.80 -17.64
N LEU A 93 -11.40 -12.58 -18.87
CA LEU A 93 -11.87 -13.33 -20.05
C LEU A 93 -11.51 -14.82 -19.90
N ARG A 94 -10.25 -15.10 -19.53
CA ARG A 94 -9.78 -16.47 -19.31
C ARG A 94 -10.40 -17.11 -18.07
N ALA A 95 -10.58 -16.33 -17.00
CA ALA A 95 -11.24 -16.81 -15.79
C ALA A 95 -12.67 -17.30 -16.12
N TYR A 96 -13.44 -16.49 -16.85
CA TYR A 96 -14.79 -16.83 -17.24
C TYR A 96 -14.86 -18.07 -18.14
N GLN A 97 -13.98 -18.18 -19.14
CA GLN A 97 -13.87 -19.37 -19.98
C GLN A 97 -13.55 -20.64 -19.18
N ALA A 98 -12.81 -20.50 -18.07
CA ALA A 98 -12.50 -21.58 -17.15
C ALA A 98 -13.56 -21.77 -16.03
N GLY A 99 -14.73 -21.13 -16.14
CA GLY A 99 -15.82 -21.26 -15.17
C GLY A 99 -15.53 -20.68 -13.79
N ARG A 100 -14.62 -19.68 -13.70
CA ARG A 100 -14.22 -19.06 -12.43
C ARG A 100 -14.17 -17.54 -12.51
N GLN A 101 -14.02 -16.89 -11.36
CA GLN A 101 -13.75 -15.45 -11.26
C GLN A 101 -12.23 -15.15 -11.23
N PRO A 102 -11.80 -13.95 -11.68
CA PRO A 102 -10.40 -13.55 -11.62
C PRO A 102 -9.96 -13.19 -10.19
N ILE A 103 -8.70 -13.47 -9.88
CA ILE A 103 -8.06 -12.95 -8.65
C ILE A 103 -7.87 -11.43 -8.73
N GLY A 104 -7.77 -10.77 -7.58
CA GLY A 104 -7.47 -9.34 -7.51
C GLY A 104 -5.97 -9.01 -7.56
N GLY A 105 -5.64 -7.73 -7.65
CA GLY A 105 -4.27 -7.22 -7.50
C GLY A 105 -3.50 -6.94 -8.79
N ALA A 106 -4.16 -7.02 -9.95
CA ALA A 106 -3.61 -6.63 -11.25
C ALA A 106 -4.72 -6.09 -12.17
N GLU A 107 -5.58 -5.19 -11.66
CA GLU A 107 -6.80 -4.77 -12.37
C GLU A 107 -6.53 -4.16 -13.76
N TYR A 108 -5.35 -3.57 -13.98
CA TYR A 108 -4.95 -2.93 -15.24
C TYR A 108 -4.07 -3.81 -16.13
N GLY A 109 -3.83 -5.08 -15.78
CA GLY A 109 -2.94 -5.99 -16.54
C GLY A 109 -3.30 -6.17 -18.02
N HIS A 110 -4.53 -5.83 -18.41
CA HIS A 110 -5.06 -5.88 -19.77
C HIS A 110 -4.90 -4.57 -20.56
N ILE A 111 -4.24 -3.55 -20.00
CA ILE A 111 -4.07 -2.21 -20.56
C ILE A 111 -2.58 -1.96 -20.83
N THR A 112 -2.21 -1.34 -21.95
CA THR A 112 -0.82 -0.91 -22.21
C THR A 112 -0.34 0.09 -21.14
N LEU A 113 0.92 -0.01 -20.71
CA LEU A 113 1.46 0.76 -19.58
C LEU A 113 1.33 2.28 -19.78
N GLU A 114 1.58 2.77 -20.99
CA GLU A 114 1.42 4.18 -21.33
C GLU A 114 -0.03 4.64 -21.12
N HIS A 115 -1.00 3.85 -21.56
CA HIS A 115 -2.40 4.17 -21.37
C HIS A 115 -2.83 4.03 -19.90
N GLN A 116 -2.25 3.10 -19.13
CA GLN A 116 -2.47 3.04 -17.67
C GLN A 116 -2.11 4.37 -17.00
N ARG A 117 -0.96 4.96 -17.34
CA ARG A 117 -0.53 6.27 -16.80
C ARG A 117 -1.48 7.39 -17.19
N ARG A 118 -1.97 7.42 -18.43
CA ARG A 118 -2.99 8.38 -18.88
C ARG A 118 -4.27 8.26 -18.06
N LEU A 119 -4.75 7.04 -17.82
CA LEU A 119 -5.94 6.79 -17.00
C LEU A 119 -5.71 7.16 -15.53
N LYS A 120 -4.53 6.87 -14.97
CA LYS A 120 -4.16 7.31 -13.60
C LYS A 120 -4.14 8.83 -13.49
N ALA A 121 -3.56 9.54 -14.47
CA ALA A 121 -3.57 11.00 -14.53
C ALA A 121 -4.99 11.56 -14.58
N GLN A 122 -5.86 10.98 -15.43
CA GLN A 122 -7.27 11.34 -15.50
C GLN A 122 -7.96 11.15 -14.14
N VAL A 123 -7.85 9.96 -13.54
CA VAL A 123 -8.48 9.64 -12.25
C VAL A 123 -8.00 10.58 -11.14
N PHE A 124 -6.70 10.90 -11.10
CA PHE A 124 -6.15 11.85 -10.13
C PHE A 124 -6.78 13.23 -10.30
N ARG A 125 -6.74 13.80 -11.52
CA ARG A 125 -7.34 15.10 -11.85
C ARG A 125 -8.81 15.18 -11.51
N ASP A 126 -9.60 14.21 -11.96
CA ASP A 126 -11.05 14.17 -11.74
C ASP A 126 -11.38 14.08 -10.23
N THR A 127 -10.57 13.34 -9.47
CA THR A 127 -10.76 13.18 -8.03
C THR A 127 -10.41 14.46 -7.27
N LEU A 128 -9.27 15.07 -7.56
CA LEU A 128 -8.82 16.31 -6.91
C LEU A 128 -9.74 17.49 -7.26
N ASN A 129 -10.20 17.61 -8.51
CA ASN A 129 -11.16 18.65 -8.90
C ASN A 129 -12.51 18.46 -8.19
N ARG A 130 -13.09 17.24 -8.28
CA ARG A 130 -14.43 16.98 -7.75
C ARG A 130 -14.52 17.02 -6.23
N ILE A 131 -13.55 16.40 -5.54
CA ILE A 131 -13.56 16.27 -4.07
C ILE A 131 -12.74 17.40 -3.43
N GLY A 132 -11.54 17.64 -3.95
CA GLY A 132 -10.58 18.59 -3.40
C GLY A 132 -10.88 20.05 -3.76
N ARG A 133 -11.66 20.29 -4.82
CA ARG A 133 -11.84 21.61 -5.43
C ARG A 133 -10.51 22.21 -5.91
N LEU A 134 -9.57 21.35 -6.30
CA LEU A 134 -8.26 21.72 -6.81
C LEU A 134 -8.18 21.39 -8.30
N ALA A 135 -7.98 22.41 -9.12
CA ALA A 135 -7.72 22.23 -10.54
C ALA A 135 -6.24 21.86 -10.71
N VAL A 136 -5.99 20.62 -11.15
CA VAL A 136 -4.64 20.09 -11.37
C VAL A 136 -4.55 19.44 -12.74
N GLU A 137 -3.40 19.55 -13.38
CA GLU A 137 -3.10 18.94 -14.67
C GLU A 137 -1.91 17.98 -14.50
N PRO A 138 -2.16 16.78 -13.96
CA PRO A 138 -1.10 15.87 -13.56
C PRO A 138 -0.49 15.13 -14.74
N GLN A 139 0.81 14.85 -14.62
CA GLN A 139 1.46 13.77 -15.36
C GLN A 139 1.82 12.65 -14.38
N VAL A 140 1.74 11.41 -14.85
CA VAL A 140 2.13 10.24 -14.07
C VAL A 140 3.42 9.69 -14.66
N THR A 141 4.48 9.75 -13.86
CA THR A 141 5.82 9.34 -14.26
C THR A 141 6.00 7.84 -14.01
N SER A 142 6.59 7.12 -14.97
CA SER A 142 7.03 5.75 -14.76
C SER A 142 8.26 5.72 -13.85
N VAL A 143 8.30 4.80 -12.90
CA VAL A 143 9.41 4.64 -11.96
C VAL A 143 10.59 3.84 -12.49
N GLN A 144 10.35 3.05 -13.54
CA GLN A 144 11.38 2.31 -14.26
C GLN A 144 11.36 2.78 -15.70
N ALA A 145 12.33 3.61 -16.07
CA ALA A 145 12.49 4.04 -17.46
C ALA A 145 12.74 2.84 -18.40
N ASP A 146 13.30 1.74 -17.87
CA ASP A 146 13.83 0.61 -18.65
C ASP A 146 13.08 -0.72 -18.50
N GLU A 147 11.95 -0.81 -17.78
CA GLU A 147 11.19 -2.07 -17.67
C GLU A 147 10.01 -2.13 -18.66
N PRO A 148 10.10 -2.89 -19.77
CA PRO A 148 9.11 -2.88 -20.83
C PRO A 148 7.78 -3.55 -20.45
N THR A 149 7.75 -4.35 -19.38
CA THR A 149 6.62 -5.23 -19.05
C THR A 149 5.72 -4.69 -17.94
N GLY A 150 6.27 -3.89 -17.00
CA GLY A 150 5.58 -3.44 -15.79
C GLY A 150 5.48 -4.52 -14.70
N LEU A 151 6.35 -5.52 -14.75
CA LEU A 151 6.37 -6.68 -13.86
C LEU A 151 7.47 -6.55 -12.81
N HIS A 152 7.67 -7.59 -11.99
CA HIS A 152 8.88 -7.78 -11.18
C HIS A 152 9.27 -6.67 -10.21
N TRP A 153 8.30 -5.87 -9.77
CA TRP A 153 8.57 -4.77 -8.86
C TRP A 153 8.29 -5.09 -7.40
N ARG A 154 7.42 -6.07 -7.13
CA ARG A 154 6.84 -6.31 -5.81
C ARG A 154 7.76 -7.13 -4.90
N THR A 155 8.31 -6.47 -3.89
CA THR A 155 9.21 -7.06 -2.88
C THR A 155 8.47 -7.62 -1.67
N ARG A 156 7.17 -7.33 -1.52
CA ARG A 156 6.37 -7.76 -0.37
C ARG A 156 5.08 -8.41 -0.80
N ASN A 157 4.99 -9.71 -0.59
CA ASN A 157 3.91 -10.55 -1.09
C ASN A 157 3.19 -11.23 0.07
N ARG A 158 1.87 -11.03 0.17
CA ARG A 158 1.03 -11.71 1.16
C ARG A 158 0.18 -12.75 0.46
N PHE A 159 0.29 -13.98 0.91
CA PHE A 159 -0.47 -15.12 0.43
C PHE A 159 -1.48 -15.55 1.48
N ALA A 160 -2.71 -15.83 1.06
CA ALA A 160 -3.60 -16.66 1.86
C ALA A 160 -3.10 -18.10 1.84
N VAL A 161 -3.47 -18.88 2.86
CA VAL A 161 -3.17 -20.31 2.91
C VAL A 161 -4.48 -21.09 2.90
N THR A 162 -4.60 -22.02 1.95
CA THR A 162 -5.77 -22.90 1.86
C THR A 162 -5.80 -23.90 3.01
N ALA A 163 -6.95 -24.54 3.25
CA ALA A 163 -7.07 -25.63 4.23
C ALA A 163 -6.11 -26.81 3.96
N SER A 164 -5.64 -26.96 2.72
CA SER A 164 -4.63 -27.97 2.33
C SER A 164 -3.17 -27.50 2.53
N GLY A 165 -2.96 -26.30 3.07
CA GLY A 165 -1.64 -25.73 3.33
C GLY A 165 -0.95 -25.10 2.11
N ARG A 166 -1.65 -24.90 0.99
CA ARG A 166 -1.10 -24.27 -0.22
C ARG A 166 -1.26 -22.74 -0.21
N LEU A 167 -0.23 -22.03 -0.68
CA LEU A 167 -0.29 -20.59 -0.94
C LEU A 167 -1.34 -20.26 -2.01
N ALA A 168 -2.12 -19.21 -1.78
CA ALA A 168 -3.24 -18.82 -2.62
C ALA A 168 -3.47 -17.29 -2.60
N MET A 169 -4.21 -16.83 -3.60
CA MET A 169 -4.73 -15.46 -3.70
C MET A 169 -6.25 -15.49 -3.65
N PHE A 170 -6.85 -14.45 -3.07
CA PHE A 170 -8.30 -14.31 -3.08
C PHE A 170 -8.81 -13.87 -4.45
N VAL A 171 -9.94 -14.45 -4.84
CA VAL A 171 -10.83 -13.85 -5.84
C VAL A 171 -11.22 -12.45 -5.37
N HIS A 172 -11.26 -11.48 -6.28
CA HIS A 172 -11.50 -10.09 -5.90
C HIS A 172 -12.82 -9.93 -5.12
N ARG A 173 -12.74 -9.30 -3.94
CA ARG A 173 -13.88 -9.11 -3.02
C ARG A 173 -14.64 -10.40 -2.66
N SER A 174 -13.93 -11.53 -2.62
CA SER A 174 -14.48 -12.82 -2.23
C SER A 174 -13.58 -13.52 -1.21
N LYS A 175 -14.14 -14.48 -0.48
CA LYS A 175 -13.40 -15.40 0.40
C LYS A 175 -12.85 -16.61 -0.35
N THR A 176 -13.23 -16.79 -1.62
CA THR A 176 -12.73 -17.87 -2.48
C THR A 176 -11.24 -17.67 -2.73
N MET A 177 -10.46 -18.70 -2.43
CA MET A 177 -9.01 -18.72 -2.64
C MET A 177 -8.68 -19.55 -3.89
N ILE A 178 -7.75 -19.06 -4.70
CA ILE A 178 -7.19 -19.79 -5.84
C ILE A 178 -5.70 -20.05 -5.55
N PRO A 179 -5.26 -21.32 -5.46
CA PRO A 179 -3.85 -21.65 -5.31
C PRO A 179 -3.01 -21.03 -6.43
N VAL A 180 -1.85 -20.49 -6.07
CA VAL A 180 -0.94 -19.85 -7.02
C VAL A 180 0.39 -20.60 -7.09
N ARG A 181 1.03 -20.52 -8.26
CA ARG A 181 2.37 -21.07 -8.50
C ARG A 181 3.38 -20.02 -8.99
N ASN A 182 2.93 -18.79 -9.17
CA ASN A 182 3.75 -17.64 -9.52
C ASN A 182 3.00 -16.35 -9.20
N ILE A 183 3.74 -15.24 -9.09
CA ILE A 183 3.21 -13.88 -9.02
C ILE A 183 4.02 -13.02 -10.00
N PRO A 184 3.53 -12.75 -11.22
CA PRO A 184 4.29 -11.99 -12.22
C PRO A 184 4.74 -10.59 -11.75
N LEU A 185 3.98 -9.97 -10.85
CA LEU A 185 4.34 -8.66 -10.28
C LEU A 185 5.46 -8.75 -9.24
N ALA A 186 5.71 -9.93 -8.67
CA ALA A 186 6.76 -10.13 -7.68
C ALA A 186 8.14 -10.20 -8.35
N VAL A 187 9.15 -9.76 -7.59
CA VAL A 187 10.55 -9.89 -8.01
C VAL A 187 10.89 -11.37 -8.28
N PRO A 188 11.72 -11.69 -9.30
CA PRO A 188 11.97 -13.07 -9.73
C PRO A 188 12.52 -14.00 -8.64
N GLU A 189 13.27 -13.44 -7.69
CA GLU A 189 13.89 -14.16 -6.57
C GLU A 189 12.85 -14.87 -5.70
N LEU A 190 11.59 -14.41 -5.69
CA LEU A 190 10.50 -15.12 -5.01
C LEU A 190 10.21 -16.48 -5.65
N ASP A 191 10.22 -16.56 -6.97
CA ASP A 191 9.90 -17.77 -7.72
C ASP A 191 10.98 -18.85 -7.52
N GLU A 192 12.23 -18.44 -7.36
CA GLU A 192 13.39 -19.31 -7.11
C GLU A 192 13.33 -20.04 -5.75
N LEU A 193 12.54 -19.54 -4.79
CA LEU A 193 12.40 -20.15 -3.47
C LEU A 193 11.48 -21.38 -3.48
N HIS A 194 10.73 -21.61 -4.57
CA HIS A 194 9.75 -22.69 -4.70
C HIS A 194 8.81 -22.81 -3.48
N LEU A 195 8.44 -21.69 -2.85
CA LEU A 195 7.57 -21.68 -1.67
C LEU A 195 6.19 -22.28 -1.94
N TRP A 196 5.79 -22.35 -3.22
CA TRP A 196 4.59 -23.04 -3.66
C TRP A 196 4.55 -24.48 -3.18
N ASP A 197 5.70 -25.17 -3.15
CA ASP A 197 5.79 -26.60 -2.84
C ASP A 197 5.84 -26.90 -1.33
N ILE A 198 5.97 -25.85 -0.52
CA ILE A 198 5.97 -25.95 0.94
C ILE A 198 4.54 -26.07 1.46
N ASN A 199 4.35 -27.00 2.39
CA ASN A 199 3.09 -27.16 3.10
C ASN A 199 3.03 -26.23 4.32
N PHE A 200 2.16 -25.22 4.26
CA PHE A 200 1.88 -24.26 5.33
C PHE A 200 0.62 -24.60 6.13
N LEU A 201 0.22 -25.87 6.21
CA LEU A 201 -0.95 -26.31 6.99
C LEU A 201 -0.95 -25.69 8.40
N GLY A 202 -2.09 -25.14 8.81
CA GLY A 202 -2.27 -24.42 10.07
C GLY A 202 -1.96 -22.92 10.01
N ALA A 203 -1.47 -22.41 8.88
CA ALA A 203 -1.31 -20.97 8.66
C ALA A 203 -2.60 -20.39 8.07
N SER A 204 -2.92 -19.13 8.40
CA SER A 204 -3.93 -18.33 7.70
C SER A 204 -3.33 -17.58 6.52
N SER A 205 -2.09 -17.15 6.66
CA SER A 205 -1.36 -16.42 5.63
C SER A 205 0.15 -16.52 5.81
N VAL A 206 0.86 -16.25 4.72
CA VAL A 206 2.32 -16.15 4.70
C VAL A 206 2.68 -14.84 4.01
N ASP A 207 3.44 -13.98 4.69
CA ASP A 207 4.07 -12.82 4.07
C ASP A 207 5.50 -13.20 3.68
N VAL A 208 5.91 -12.82 2.47
CA VAL A 208 7.27 -13.02 1.95
C VAL A 208 7.84 -11.67 1.56
N ILE A 209 9.00 -11.34 2.12
CA ILE A 209 9.73 -10.11 1.86
C ILE A 209 11.03 -10.48 1.15
N THR A 210 11.18 -9.98 -0.06
CA THR A 210 12.32 -10.13 -0.97
C THR A 210 12.83 -8.72 -1.31
N PRO A 211 13.68 -8.11 -0.46
CA PRO A 211 14.20 -6.76 -0.64
C PRO A 211 14.86 -6.58 -2.01
N GLY A 212 14.71 -5.40 -2.63
CA GLY A 212 15.18 -5.17 -3.99
C GLY A 212 16.70 -5.15 -4.16
N TYR A 213 17.44 -4.87 -3.09
CA TYR A 213 18.90 -4.65 -3.12
C TYR A 213 19.63 -5.51 -2.07
N SER A 214 19.03 -6.63 -1.65
CA SER A 214 19.61 -7.58 -0.71
C SER A 214 19.18 -9.00 -1.08
N GLN A 215 20.07 -9.98 -0.86
CA GLN A 215 19.74 -11.39 -1.03
C GLN A 215 18.98 -11.99 0.17
N GLU A 216 18.81 -11.22 1.25
CA GLU A 216 18.11 -11.67 2.46
C GLU A 216 16.60 -11.76 2.23
N VAL A 217 16.02 -12.94 2.41
CA VAL A 217 14.57 -13.14 2.32
C VAL A 217 13.98 -13.34 3.71
N MET A 218 12.79 -12.80 3.96
CA MET A 218 12.01 -13.09 5.17
C MET A 218 10.69 -13.75 4.84
N VAL A 219 10.43 -14.89 5.47
CA VAL A 219 9.13 -15.56 5.47
C VAL A 219 8.48 -15.37 6.83
N VAL A 220 7.29 -14.76 6.85
CA VAL A 220 6.48 -14.52 8.06
C VAL A 220 5.23 -15.37 7.97
N ILE A 221 5.14 -16.38 8.83
CA ILE A 221 3.96 -17.24 8.91
C ILE A 221 3.01 -16.67 9.95
N HIS A 222 1.75 -16.47 9.54
CA HIS A 222 0.66 -16.07 10.43
C HIS A 222 -0.22 -17.29 10.68
N PRO A 223 -0.24 -17.86 11.88
CA PRO A 223 -1.09 -19.01 12.19
C PRO A 223 -2.59 -18.71 11.99
N ALA A 224 -3.37 -19.73 11.69
CA ALA A 224 -4.83 -19.65 11.67
C ALA A 224 -5.40 -19.60 13.09
N THR A 225 -6.61 -19.04 13.25
CA THR A 225 -7.27 -18.90 14.55
C THR A 225 -7.39 -20.24 15.27
N GLU A 226 -7.80 -21.29 14.56
CA GLU A 226 -7.89 -22.67 15.04
C GLU A 226 -6.52 -23.25 15.47
N THR A 227 -5.43 -22.82 14.84
CA THR A 227 -4.07 -23.24 15.24
C THR A 227 -3.60 -22.51 16.50
N LEU A 228 -4.01 -21.25 16.67
CA LEU A 228 -3.72 -20.45 17.86
C LEU A 228 -4.57 -20.85 19.07
N ALA A 229 -5.71 -21.52 18.86
CA ALA A 229 -6.63 -21.88 19.94
C ALA A 229 -6.02 -22.84 20.98
N HIS A 230 -5.02 -23.64 20.60
CA HIS A 230 -4.39 -24.63 21.48
C HIS A 230 -2.86 -24.63 21.31
N GLU A 231 -2.11 -24.35 22.38
CA GLU A 231 -0.62 -24.29 22.34
C GLU A 231 0.02 -25.60 21.81
N PRO A 232 -0.47 -26.82 22.11
CA PRO A 232 0.08 -28.04 21.51
C PRO A 232 -0.07 -28.09 19.97
N THR A 233 -1.19 -27.59 19.45
CA THR A 233 -1.44 -27.50 17.99
C THR A 233 -0.49 -26.51 17.35
N LEU A 234 -0.32 -25.33 17.96
CA LEU A 234 0.65 -24.33 17.52
C LEU A 234 2.07 -24.88 17.52
N ASN A 235 2.49 -25.57 18.59
CA ASN A 235 3.83 -26.16 18.71
C ASN A 235 4.08 -27.23 17.64
N LYS A 236 3.07 -28.06 17.34
CA LYS A 236 3.13 -29.03 16.25
C LYS A 236 3.33 -28.33 14.90
N ALA A 237 2.49 -27.34 14.60
CA ALA A 237 2.59 -26.57 13.34
C ALA A 237 3.95 -25.86 13.18
N ILE A 238 4.46 -25.26 14.26
CA ILE A 238 5.80 -24.64 14.30
C ILE A 238 6.91 -25.63 13.96
N ASN A 239 6.85 -26.85 14.52
CA ASN A 239 7.84 -27.88 14.25
C ASN A 239 7.76 -28.38 12.80
N ASP A 240 6.55 -28.51 12.27
CA ASP A 240 6.33 -28.90 10.88
C ASP A 240 6.85 -27.82 9.92
N TRP A 241 6.51 -26.55 10.11
CA TRP A 241 7.04 -25.46 9.30
C TRP A 241 8.57 -25.35 9.41
N ARG A 242 9.14 -25.51 10.60
CA ARG A 242 10.61 -25.53 10.77
C ARG A 242 11.26 -26.62 9.93
N ARG A 243 10.68 -27.83 9.90
CA ARG A 243 11.16 -28.94 9.07
C ARG A 243 11.02 -28.63 7.59
N GLN A 244 9.85 -28.16 7.15
CA GLN A 244 9.57 -27.83 5.75
C GLN A 244 10.51 -26.73 5.21
N LEU A 245 10.82 -25.72 6.02
CA LEU A 245 11.68 -24.59 5.65
C LEU A 245 13.18 -24.87 5.81
N SER A 246 13.58 -26.04 6.32
CA SER A 246 14.99 -26.36 6.61
C SER A 246 15.87 -26.44 5.36
N GLY A 247 15.30 -26.86 4.22
CA GLY A 247 16.01 -26.98 2.95
C GLY A 247 16.18 -25.66 2.18
N LEU A 248 15.58 -24.56 2.64
CA LEU A 248 15.70 -23.26 1.95
C LEU A 248 17.11 -22.67 2.06
N PRO A 249 17.56 -21.84 1.09
CA PRO A 249 18.88 -21.20 1.10
C PRO A 249 19.19 -20.48 2.41
N GLY A 250 20.47 -20.44 2.82
CA GLY A 250 20.92 -19.82 4.08
C GLY A 250 20.52 -18.36 4.26
N THR A 251 20.29 -17.65 3.16
CA THR A 251 19.82 -16.25 3.10
C THR A 251 18.35 -16.08 3.51
N VAL A 252 17.59 -17.17 3.60
CA VAL A 252 16.19 -17.14 4.03
C VAL A 252 16.09 -17.19 5.55
N SER A 253 15.49 -16.14 6.11
CA SER A 253 15.02 -16.06 7.48
C SER A 253 13.54 -16.40 7.55
N ALA A 254 13.11 -17.04 8.63
CA ALA A 254 11.70 -17.35 8.82
C ALA A 254 11.26 -17.20 10.26
N VAL A 255 10.08 -16.61 10.44
CA VAL A 255 9.47 -16.36 11.74
C VAL A 255 7.98 -16.73 11.72
N VAL A 256 7.44 -17.01 12.89
CA VAL A 256 5.99 -17.10 13.12
C VAL A 256 5.56 -15.88 13.91
N SER A 257 4.61 -15.12 13.36
CA SER A 257 3.98 -13.99 14.03
C SER A 257 2.75 -14.48 14.79
N VAL A 258 2.79 -14.39 16.12
CA VAL A 258 1.65 -14.71 16.97
C VAL A 258 1.07 -13.40 17.49
N PRO A 259 -0.16 -13.04 17.10
CA PRO A 259 -0.77 -11.79 17.51
C PRO A 259 -1.06 -11.78 19.02
N GLN A 260 -1.43 -10.62 19.52
CA GLN A 260 -1.99 -10.51 20.87
C GLN A 260 -3.36 -11.22 20.92
N LEU A 261 -3.44 -12.34 21.63
CA LEU A 261 -4.67 -13.11 21.81
C LEU A 261 -5.52 -12.61 22.98
N GLN A 262 -4.88 -12.08 24.02
CA GLN A 262 -5.52 -11.57 25.24
C GLN A 262 -4.94 -10.20 25.63
N PRO A 263 -5.69 -9.31 26.32
CA PRO A 263 -5.26 -7.93 26.63
C PRO A 263 -3.94 -7.81 27.43
N ASP A 264 -3.62 -8.81 28.24
CA ASP A 264 -2.43 -8.93 29.09
C ASP A 264 -1.21 -9.52 28.35
N GLN A 265 -1.45 -10.26 27.26
CA GLN A 265 -0.39 -10.86 26.47
C GLN A 265 0.22 -9.87 25.48
N LYS A 266 1.53 -9.98 25.27
CA LYS A 266 2.21 -9.26 24.18
C LYS A 266 2.23 -10.14 22.93
N PRO A 267 2.13 -9.54 21.72
CA PRO A 267 2.40 -10.29 20.51
C PRO A 267 3.83 -10.85 20.57
N ARG A 268 4.03 -12.07 20.04
CA ARG A 268 5.34 -12.72 20.00
C ARG A 268 5.76 -13.05 18.58
N THR A 269 7.04 -12.92 18.32
CA THR A 269 7.68 -13.39 17.08
C THR A 269 8.54 -14.60 17.43
N ILE A 270 8.19 -15.77 16.92
CA ILE A 270 8.93 -17.02 17.14
C ILE A 270 9.88 -17.22 15.97
N ARG A 271 11.18 -17.25 16.23
CA ARG A 271 12.18 -17.49 15.19
C ARG A 271 12.25 -18.97 14.82
N LEU A 272 12.07 -19.28 13.54
CA LEU A 272 12.29 -20.62 12.99
C LEU A 272 13.73 -20.79 12.53
N ARG A 273 14.27 -19.79 11.82
CA ARG A 273 15.65 -19.72 11.32
C ARG A 273 16.08 -18.29 11.00
N GLY A 274 17.39 -18.04 10.94
CA GLY A 274 17.96 -16.77 10.45
C GLY A 274 17.75 -15.58 11.39
N ARG A 275 17.38 -14.43 10.83
CA ARG A 275 17.11 -13.17 11.53
C ARG A 275 15.61 -12.97 11.76
N THR A 276 15.23 -11.89 12.44
CA THR A 276 13.83 -11.46 12.65
C THR A 276 13.51 -10.13 11.95
N TRP A 277 14.42 -9.69 11.09
CA TRP A 277 14.40 -8.43 10.37
C TRP A 277 15.19 -8.62 9.06
N VAL A 278 14.98 -7.70 8.11
CA VAL A 278 15.70 -7.61 6.83
C VAL A 278 16.40 -6.25 6.71
N SER A 279 17.48 -6.20 5.94
CA SER A 279 18.10 -4.96 5.49
C SER A 279 17.45 -4.46 4.20
N GLU A 280 17.10 -3.17 4.16
CA GLU A 280 16.61 -2.46 2.98
C GLU A 280 17.57 -1.29 2.70
N THR A 281 18.17 -1.23 1.51
CA THR A 281 19.12 -0.15 1.18
C THR A 281 18.45 0.85 0.26
N VAL A 282 18.44 2.12 0.68
CA VAL A 282 17.89 3.24 -0.09
C VAL A 282 19.01 4.15 -0.53
N ARG A 283 18.98 4.54 -1.79
CA ARG A 283 19.94 5.42 -2.46
C ARG A 283 19.19 6.66 -2.94
N SER A 284 19.67 7.83 -2.56
CA SER A 284 19.31 9.12 -3.16
C SER A 284 20.51 9.65 -3.93
N LEU A 285 20.24 10.28 -5.08
CA LEU A 285 21.29 10.85 -5.93
C LEU A 285 22.01 12.00 -5.23
N HIS A 286 21.29 12.77 -4.41
CA HIS A 286 21.80 13.97 -3.75
C HIS A 286 22.04 13.82 -2.25
N HIS A 287 21.47 12.79 -1.61
CA HIS A 287 21.53 12.60 -0.14
C HIS A 287 22.21 11.29 0.29
N GLY A 288 22.87 10.61 -0.65
CA GLY A 288 23.70 9.44 -0.39
C GLY A 288 22.88 8.16 -0.16
N THR A 289 23.49 7.18 0.51
CA THR A 289 22.88 5.87 0.76
C THR A 289 22.61 5.66 2.25
N PHE A 290 21.49 5.02 2.57
CA PHE A 290 21.11 4.61 3.92
C PHE A 290 20.61 3.17 3.91
N THR A 291 21.08 2.35 4.85
CA THR A 291 20.59 0.98 5.03
C THR A 291 19.71 0.91 6.27
N PHE A 292 18.46 0.55 6.05
CA PHE A 292 17.43 0.41 7.07
C PHE A 292 17.35 -1.03 7.54
N ARG A 293 17.19 -1.20 8.84
CA ARG A 293 16.68 -2.43 9.42
C ARG A 293 15.16 -2.33 9.50
N VAL A 294 14.47 -3.31 8.93
CA VAL A 294 13.01 -3.43 8.99
C VAL A 294 12.63 -4.77 9.59
N SER A 295 11.89 -4.76 10.68
CA SER A 295 11.40 -5.99 11.30
C SER A 295 10.43 -6.74 10.39
N ALA A 296 10.29 -8.05 10.60
CA ALA A 296 9.45 -8.92 9.78
C ALA A 296 8.00 -8.42 9.58
N GLU A 297 7.40 -7.82 10.61
CA GLU A 297 6.05 -7.25 10.57
C GLU A 297 6.03 -5.74 10.28
N GLY A 298 7.20 -5.12 10.12
CA GLY A 298 7.33 -3.69 9.87
C GLY A 298 6.86 -3.33 8.48
N PHE A 299 6.09 -2.24 8.37
CA PHE A 299 5.73 -1.66 7.08
C PHE A 299 6.99 -1.16 6.35
N TRP A 300 6.99 -1.36 5.03
CA TRP A 300 7.94 -0.83 4.08
C TRP A 300 7.28 -0.72 2.72
N GLN A 301 7.83 0.09 1.83
CA GLN A 301 7.32 0.22 0.48
C GLN A 301 7.41 -1.12 -0.27
N SER A 302 6.34 -1.47 -0.98
CA SER A 302 6.21 -2.79 -1.63
C SER A 302 6.87 -2.88 -3.01
N HIS A 303 7.23 -1.74 -3.61
CA HIS A 303 7.95 -1.67 -4.88
C HIS A 303 9.45 -1.50 -4.60
N ARG A 304 10.30 -2.27 -5.27
CA ARG A 304 11.77 -2.26 -5.05
C ARG A 304 12.40 -0.87 -5.15
N ASP A 305 11.92 -0.05 -6.08
CA ASP A 305 12.44 1.31 -6.29
C ASP A 305 11.65 2.42 -5.56
N ALA A 306 10.51 2.09 -4.92
CA ALA A 306 9.67 3.11 -4.26
C ALA A 306 10.42 3.91 -3.19
N PRO A 307 11.20 3.30 -2.28
CA PRO A 307 11.93 4.05 -1.27
C PRO A 307 12.88 5.10 -1.87
N HIS A 308 13.55 4.77 -2.98
CA HIS A 308 14.50 5.65 -3.65
C HIS A 308 13.81 6.87 -4.24
N ILE A 309 12.74 6.61 -4.98
CA ILE A 309 11.99 7.62 -5.73
C ILE A 309 11.23 8.54 -4.78
N LEU A 310 10.59 7.98 -3.76
CA LEU A 310 9.87 8.78 -2.78
C LEU A 310 10.82 9.59 -1.89
N VAL A 311 11.99 9.06 -1.52
CA VAL A 311 13.00 9.86 -0.81
C VAL A 311 13.44 11.03 -1.67
N GLU A 312 13.77 10.81 -2.94
CA GLU A 312 14.20 11.90 -3.83
C GLU A 312 13.12 12.97 -3.97
N ALA A 313 11.88 12.57 -4.25
CA ALA A 313 10.75 13.49 -4.38
C ALA A 313 10.44 14.26 -3.09
N VAL A 314 10.47 13.59 -1.92
CA VAL A 314 10.24 14.24 -0.62
C VAL A 314 11.38 15.19 -0.28
N MET A 315 12.63 14.83 -0.54
CA MET A 315 13.78 15.70 -0.29
C MET A 315 13.75 16.94 -1.18
N GLN A 316 13.41 16.77 -2.47
CA GLN A 316 13.22 17.90 -3.40
C GLN A 316 12.06 18.80 -2.98
N ALA A 317 10.90 18.23 -2.62
CA ALA A 317 9.72 18.98 -2.19
C ALA A 317 9.97 19.74 -0.88
N THR A 318 10.64 19.09 0.07
CA THR A 318 10.98 19.68 1.38
C THR A 318 12.05 20.76 1.21
N ASN A 319 13.06 20.50 0.38
CA ASN A 319 14.27 21.31 0.22
C ASN A 319 14.91 21.72 1.58
N PRO A 320 15.24 20.73 2.44
CA PRO A 320 15.68 20.99 3.81
C PRO A 320 16.99 21.79 3.85
N GLN A 321 17.04 22.82 4.69
CA GLN A 321 18.24 23.61 4.96
C GLN A 321 18.88 23.19 6.29
N PRO A 322 20.21 23.38 6.45
CA PRO A 322 20.86 23.20 7.74
C PRO A 322 20.21 24.09 8.82
N GLY A 323 19.83 23.50 9.95
CA GLY A 323 19.15 24.19 11.04
C GLY A 323 17.63 24.05 11.06
N ASP A 324 17.00 23.59 9.96
CA ASP A 324 15.55 23.41 9.90
C ASP A 324 15.04 22.41 10.94
N VAL A 325 13.79 22.63 11.35
CA VAL A 325 13.02 21.76 12.24
C VAL A 325 11.87 21.15 11.44
N ILE A 326 11.94 19.84 11.23
CA ILE A 326 11.02 19.11 10.36
C ILE A 326 10.26 18.04 11.15
N ALA A 327 8.95 17.97 10.99
CA ALA A 327 8.16 16.86 11.52
C ALA A 327 7.88 15.83 10.42
N ASP A 328 8.32 14.60 10.60
CA ASP A 328 7.98 13.45 9.76
C ASP A 328 6.87 12.65 10.46
N LEU A 329 5.64 12.81 9.97
CA LEU A 329 4.45 12.20 10.53
C LEU A 329 4.12 10.89 9.81
N TYR A 330 3.71 9.88 10.58
CA TYR A 330 3.53 8.51 10.07
C TYR A 330 4.84 7.91 9.55
N ALA A 331 5.95 8.23 10.23
CA ALA A 331 7.31 8.00 9.76
C ALA A 331 7.69 6.51 9.58
N GLY A 332 6.89 5.58 10.08
CA GLY A 332 7.18 4.15 9.99
C GLY A 332 8.54 3.80 10.60
N ALA A 333 9.41 3.17 9.81
CA ALA A 333 10.79 2.83 10.21
C ALA A 333 11.80 4.00 10.05
N GLY A 334 11.31 5.21 9.76
CA GLY A 334 12.10 6.43 9.61
C GLY A 334 12.67 6.66 8.22
N LEU A 335 11.96 6.22 7.15
CA LEU A 335 12.43 6.31 5.77
C LEU A 335 12.86 7.73 5.41
N PHE A 336 11.96 8.70 5.49
CA PHE A 336 12.27 10.11 5.20
C PHE A 336 13.10 10.72 6.32
N SER A 337 12.76 10.43 7.58
CA SER A 337 13.48 10.91 8.77
C SER A 337 15.00 10.77 8.66
N ALA A 338 15.52 9.66 8.13
CA ALA A 338 16.97 9.43 8.01
C ALA A 338 17.66 10.41 7.06
N PHE A 339 17.04 10.73 5.92
CA PHE A 339 17.60 11.65 4.94
C PHE A 339 17.38 13.12 5.35
N LEU A 340 16.20 13.43 5.90
CA LEU A 340 15.90 14.74 6.47
C LEU A 340 16.88 15.09 7.60
N ALA A 341 17.14 14.15 8.52
CA ALA A 341 18.05 14.37 9.64
C ALA A 341 19.48 14.66 9.17
N ARG A 342 19.96 13.95 8.14
CA ARG A 342 21.27 14.24 7.53
C ARG A 342 21.32 15.63 6.91
N ALA A 343 20.26 16.05 6.21
CA ALA A 343 20.23 17.32 5.51
C ALA A 343 20.11 18.54 6.45
N VAL A 344 19.31 18.46 7.51
CA VAL A 344 19.17 19.57 8.47
C VAL A 344 20.40 19.72 9.40
N GLY A 345 21.29 18.72 9.42
CA GLY A 345 22.53 18.75 10.21
C GLY A 345 22.31 18.74 11.73
N GLU A 346 23.40 18.88 12.49
CA GLU A 346 23.39 18.79 13.96
C GLU A 346 22.68 19.96 14.66
N THR A 347 22.56 21.10 13.97
CA THR A 347 21.87 22.30 14.49
C THR A 347 20.35 22.22 14.31
N GLY A 348 19.88 21.43 13.34
CA GLY A 348 18.48 21.21 13.05
C GLY A 348 17.81 20.16 13.95
N ARG A 349 16.61 19.75 13.55
CA ARG A 349 15.82 18.75 14.28
C ARG A 349 14.83 18.03 13.36
N VAL A 350 14.72 16.71 13.52
CA VAL A 350 13.67 15.92 12.89
C VAL A 350 12.84 15.19 13.95
N TYR A 351 11.54 15.44 13.99
CA TYR A 351 10.60 14.71 14.85
C TYR A 351 9.93 13.60 14.04
N SER A 352 10.35 12.36 14.28
CA SER A 352 9.85 11.14 13.64
C SER A 352 8.69 10.56 14.47
N VAL A 353 7.45 10.74 14.01
CA VAL A 353 6.24 10.35 14.74
C VAL A 353 5.61 9.11 14.14
N GLU A 354 5.51 8.04 14.93
CA GLU A 354 4.92 6.76 14.49
C GLU A 354 4.10 6.11 15.61
N ARG A 355 2.91 5.60 15.30
CA ARG A 355 2.02 4.97 16.29
C ARG A 355 2.41 3.53 16.63
N ALA A 356 2.87 2.77 15.63
CA ALA A 356 3.14 1.36 15.71
C ALA A 356 4.46 1.15 16.48
N ARG A 357 4.35 0.53 17.66
CA ARG A 357 5.48 0.31 18.56
C ARG A 357 6.67 -0.37 17.88
N GLN A 358 6.42 -1.34 16.99
CA GLN A 358 7.49 -2.06 16.29
C GLN A 358 8.20 -1.16 15.27
N ALA A 359 7.45 -0.41 14.46
CA ALA A 359 8.02 0.56 13.51
C ALA A 359 8.82 1.65 14.24
N SER A 360 8.33 2.19 15.37
CA SER A 360 9.12 3.13 16.18
C SER A 360 10.38 2.50 16.80
N LYS A 361 10.41 1.19 17.05
CA LYS A 361 11.65 0.51 17.49
C LYS A 361 12.65 0.40 16.33
N ASP A 362 12.16 0.08 15.14
CA ASP A 362 12.98 0.06 13.93
C ASP A 362 13.54 1.46 13.63
N ALA A 363 12.71 2.51 13.69
CA ALA A 363 13.14 3.90 13.54
C ALA A 363 14.22 4.29 14.57
N ARG A 364 14.07 3.93 15.85
CA ARG A 364 15.12 4.19 16.86
C ARG A 364 16.43 3.46 16.57
N LYS A 365 16.38 2.27 15.96
CA LYS A 365 17.60 1.55 15.55
C LYS A 365 18.25 2.19 14.33
N ASN A 366 17.45 2.59 13.35
CA ASN A 366 17.93 3.24 12.14
C ASN A 366 18.52 4.62 12.46
N LEU A 367 17.87 5.41 13.29
CA LEU A 367 18.24 6.80 13.56
C LEU A 367 19.18 6.97 14.76
N HIS A 368 19.73 5.89 15.33
CA HIS A 368 20.43 5.94 16.62
C HIS A 368 21.68 6.82 16.65
N GLU A 369 22.38 6.98 15.52
CA GLU A 369 23.57 7.84 15.40
C GLU A 369 23.20 9.31 15.12
N MET A 370 21.94 9.59 14.78
CA MET A 370 21.47 10.92 14.40
C MET A 370 20.87 11.63 15.62
N LYS A 371 21.70 12.37 16.36
CA LYS A 371 21.29 13.09 17.58
C LYS A 371 20.17 14.12 17.33
N GLN A 372 20.11 14.66 16.13
CA GLN A 372 19.08 15.57 15.65
C GLN A 372 17.75 14.88 15.32
N ALA A 373 17.67 13.55 15.31
CA ALA A 373 16.43 12.81 15.06
C ALA A 373 15.80 12.32 16.36
N VAL A 374 14.55 12.72 16.63
CA VAL A 374 13.77 12.33 17.81
C VAL A 374 12.63 11.42 17.39
N VAL A 375 12.64 10.18 17.88
CA VAL A 375 11.57 9.21 17.60
C VAL A 375 10.49 9.26 18.69
N ILE A 376 9.29 9.65 18.31
CA ILE A 376 8.11 9.74 19.19
C ILE A 376 7.14 8.63 18.83
N ASN A 377 6.90 7.71 19.76
CA ASN A 377 5.89 6.68 19.59
C ASN A 377 4.52 7.19 20.07
N GLY A 378 3.62 7.51 19.16
CA GLY A 378 2.33 8.10 19.50
C GLY A 378 1.37 8.19 18.33
N ARG A 379 0.09 8.40 18.62
CA ARG A 379 -0.93 8.68 17.59
C ARG A 379 -0.70 10.10 17.07
N THR A 380 -0.47 10.24 15.76
CA THR A 380 -0.13 11.51 15.11
C THR A 380 -1.03 12.66 15.53
N GLU A 381 -2.35 12.46 15.50
CA GLU A 381 -3.33 13.48 15.86
C GLU A 381 -3.19 13.96 17.31
N LYS A 382 -2.77 13.09 18.23
CA LYS A 382 -2.55 13.44 19.64
C LYS A 382 -1.23 14.16 19.84
N VAL A 383 -0.17 13.71 19.14
CA VAL A 383 1.17 14.31 19.23
C VAL A 383 1.14 15.73 18.69
N VAL A 384 0.63 15.92 17.49
CA VAL A 384 0.54 17.25 16.85
C VAL A 384 -0.38 18.18 17.66
N SER A 385 -1.52 17.68 18.15
CA SER A 385 -2.36 18.47 19.06
C SER A 385 -1.61 18.86 20.33
N SER A 386 -0.82 17.96 20.92
CA SER A 386 -0.03 18.28 22.13
C SER A 386 1.03 19.35 21.85
N TRP A 387 1.67 19.33 20.67
CA TRP A 387 2.66 20.33 20.28
C TRP A 387 2.08 21.73 20.20
N ALA A 388 0.88 21.89 19.62
CA ALA A 388 0.20 23.18 19.55
C ALA A 388 -0.16 23.76 20.93
N HIS A 389 -0.45 22.90 21.93
CA HIS A 389 -0.84 23.34 23.27
C HIS A 389 0.32 23.43 24.27
N ARG A 390 1.39 22.65 24.05
CA ARG A 390 2.52 22.51 24.98
C ARG A 390 3.85 22.43 24.20
N PRO A 391 4.22 23.46 23.42
CA PRO A 391 5.44 23.42 22.60
C PRO A 391 6.71 23.27 23.46
N GLN A 392 6.70 23.79 24.69
CA GLN A 392 7.83 23.71 25.63
C GLN A 392 8.04 22.33 26.26
N ALA A 393 7.16 21.35 26.02
CA ALA A 393 7.30 20.02 26.63
C ALA A 393 8.61 19.34 26.13
N PRO A 394 9.33 18.60 27.00
CA PRO A 394 10.55 17.91 26.62
C PRO A 394 10.34 16.85 25.52
N SER A 395 11.33 16.65 24.65
CA SER A 395 11.24 15.68 23.54
C SER A 395 11.11 14.24 24.05
N GLY A 396 11.74 13.92 25.19
CA GLY A 396 11.59 12.63 25.87
C GLY A 396 10.16 12.31 26.34
N GLN A 397 9.30 13.33 26.44
CA GLN A 397 7.85 13.19 26.73
C GLN A 397 6.99 13.40 25.47
N GLY A 398 7.62 13.48 24.29
CA GLY A 398 6.95 13.70 23.01
C GLY A 398 6.67 15.17 22.67
N GLY A 399 7.33 16.14 23.32
CA GLY A 399 7.18 17.57 23.02
C GLY A 399 8.22 18.15 22.06
N LEU A 400 8.15 19.46 21.81
CA LEU A 400 9.03 20.18 20.86
C LEU A 400 10.22 20.90 21.49
N GLU A 401 10.36 20.90 22.82
CA GLU A 401 11.44 21.64 23.51
C GLU A 401 11.50 23.13 23.12
N GLY A 402 10.34 23.72 22.83
CA GLY A 402 10.22 25.11 22.43
C GLY A 402 10.70 25.42 21.00
N ARG A 403 10.97 24.39 20.18
CA ARG A 403 11.31 24.57 18.77
C ARG A 403 10.07 24.74 17.91
N ASP A 404 10.11 25.70 17.00
CA ASP A 404 9.10 25.88 15.98
C ASP A 404 9.35 24.93 14.82
N ILE A 405 8.30 24.30 14.29
CA ILE A 405 8.39 23.42 13.13
C ILE A 405 8.30 24.28 11.86
N ASP A 406 9.27 24.13 10.96
CA ASP A 406 9.31 24.83 9.68
C ASP A 406 8.50 24.08 8.61
N THR A 407 8.71 22.77 8.52
CA THR A 407 8.07 21.90 7.51
C THR A 407 7.48 20.64 8.15
N VAL A 408 6.30 20.24 7.66
CA VAL A 408 5.68 18.95 8.00
C VAL A 408 5.68 18.03 6.78
N VAL A 409 6.31 16.87 6.90
CA VAL A 409 6.19 15.75 5.96
C VAL A 409 5.18 14.76 6.53
N LEU A 410 4.30 14.22 5.70
CA LEU A 410 3.36 13.17 6.12
C LEU A 410 3.10 12.13 5.03
N ASP A 411 3.11 10.85 5.43
CA ASP A 411 2.75 9.69 4.60
C ASP A 411 1.65 8.87 5.30
N PRO A 412 0.41 9.38 5.34
CA PRO A 412 -0.67 8.73 6.07
C PRO A 412 -1.17 7.44 5.40
N PRO A 413 -1.87 6.56 6.14
CA PRO A 413 -2.54 5.40 5.54
C PRO A 413 -3.63 5.81 4.53
N ARG A 414 -4.14 4.85 3.75
CA ARG A 414 -5.21 5.05 2.74
C ARG A 414 -6.47 5.79 3.21
N SER A 415 -6.70 5.91 4.52
CA SER A 415 -7.80 6.72 5.06
C SER A 415 -7.57 8.23 4.95
N GLY A 416 -6.31 8.66 4.74
CA GLY A 416 -5.83 10.03 4.88
C GLY A 416 -5.37 10.36 6.29
N ALA A 417 -4.83 11.57 6.47
CA ALA A 417 -4.38 12.13 7.74
C ALA A 417 -5.57 12.51 8.64
N GLY A 418 -6.67 12.96 8.01
CA GLY A 418 -7.92 13.27 8.68
C GLY A 418 -7.95 14.63 9.41
N ARG A 419 -9.17 15.08 9.72
CA ARG A 419 -9.44 16.44 10.20
C ARG A 419 -8.67 16.84 11.46
N ALA A 420 -8.50 15.93 12.42
CA ALA A 420 -7.79 16.22 13.66
C ALA A 420 -6.31 16.52 13.42
N THR A 421 -5.66 15.71 12.57
CA THR A 421 -4.25 15.91 12.18
C THR A 421 -4.06 17.19 11.39
N ILE A 422 -4.88 17.43 10.35
CA ILE A 422 -4.77 18.64 9.51
C ILE A 422 -4.97 19.92 10.33
N LYS A 423 -5.96 19.95 11.24
CA LYS A 423 -6.14 21.08 12.16
C LYS A 423 -4.98 21.26 13.12
N GLY A 424 -4.41 20.16 13.61
CA GLY A 424 -3.21 20.19 14.44
C GLY A 424 -2.03 20.79 13.69
N ILE A 425 -1.78 20.36 12.45
CA ILE A 425 -0.72 20.90 11.59
C ILE A 425 -0.90 22.41 11.38
N ASN A 426 -2.12 22.86 11.09
CA ASN A 426 -2.41 24.26 10.89
C ASN A 426 -2.11 25.14 12.12
N ALA A 427 -2.22 24.58 13.33
CA ALA A 427 -1.94 25.28 14.58
C ALA A 427 -0.44 25.37 14.92
N LEU A 428 0.43 24.70 14.15
CA LEU A 428 1.88 24.85 14.24
C LEU A 428 2.34 26.06 13.41
N PRO A 429 3.54 26.62 13.67
CA PRO A 429 4.11 27.72 12.88
C PRO A 429 4.59 27.32 11.47
N ALA A 430 4.54 26.04 11.10
CA ALA A 430 5.01 25.51 9.80
C ALA A 430 4.53 26.31 8.59
N SER A 431 5.41 26.56 7.63
CA SER A 431 5.10 27.27 6.37
C SER A 431 4.92 26.33 5.19
N LYS A 432 5.34 25.06 5.32
CA LYS A 432 5.27 24.05 4.27
C LYS A 432 4.75 22.71 4.78
N VAL A 433 3.92 22.06 3.97
CA VAL A 433 3.46 20.67 4.14
C VAL A 433 3.78 19.87 2.88
N VAL A 434 4.51 18.76 3.03
CA VAL A 434 4.80 17.78 1.98
C VAL A 434 3.99 16.51 2.26
N TYR A 435 2.93 16.30 1.48
CA TYR A 435 1.97 15.20 1.66
C TYR A 435 2.23 14.09 0.63
N VAL A 436 2.69 12.93 1.11
CA VAL A 436 2.80 11.69 0.34
C VAL A 436 1.49 10.93 0.40
N SER A 437 0.97 10.43 -0.72
CA SER A 437 -0.32 9.72 -0.73
C SER A 437 -0.43 8.65 -1.82
N CYS A 438 -0.89 7.47 -1.39
CA CYS A 438 -1.26 6.35 -2.25
C CYS A 438 -2.76 6.30 -2.62
N ASP A 439 -3.58 7.24 -2.12
CA ASP A 439 -5.04 7.28 -2.36
C ASP A 439 -5.52 8.71 -2.67
N PRO A 440 -5.81 9.03 -3.95
CA PRO A 440 -6.18 10.39 -4.36
C PRO A 440 -7.49 10.88 -3.72
N ALA A 441 -8.40 9.98 -3.33
CA ALA A 441 -9.67 10.36 -2.74
C ALA A 441 -9.52 10.89 -1.30
N SER A 442 -8.65 10.26 -0.51
CA SER A 442 -8.29 10.72 0.83
C SER A 442 -7.44 11.99 0.81
N LEU A 443 -6.45 12.05 -0.08
CA LEU A 443 -5.69 13.27 -0.36
C LEU A 443 -6.62 14.43 -0.70
N ALA A 444 -7.56 14.23 -1.62
CA ALA A 444 -8.49 15.30 -2.03
C ALA A 444 -9.34 15.83 -0.87
N ARG A 445 -9.79 14.96 0.06
CA ARG A 445 -10.53 15.40 1.26
C ARG A 445 -9.67 16.26 2.19
N ASP A 446 -8.43 15.83 2.43
CA ASP A 446 -7.50 16.53 3.31
C ASP A 446 -7.00 17.84 2.66
N ALA A 447 -6.74 17.82 1.35
CA ALA A 447 -6.33 18.98 0.56
C ALA A 447 -7.41 20.08 0.53
N LYS A 448 -8.69 19.68 0.42
CA LYS A 448 -9.81 20.63 0.57
C LYS A 448 -9.79 21.32 1.94
N LEU A 449 -9.56 20.55 3.01
CA LEU A 449 -9.50 21.10 4.36
C LEU A 449 -8.28 22.01 4.56
N LEU A 450 -7.13 21.66 3.99
CA LEU A 450 -5.94 22.52 3.96
C LEU A 450 -6.26 23.85 3.26
N ALA A 451 -6.91 23.82 2.10
CA ALA A 451 -7.34 25.01 1.38
C ALA A 451 -8.34 25.87 2.18
N GLU A 452 -9.32 25.24 2.84
CA GLU A 452 -10.26 25.93 3.76
C GLU A 452 -9.54 26.61 4.95
N LEU A 453 -8.34 26.14 5.31
CA LEU A 453 -7.51 26.69 6.38
C LEU A 453 -6.44 27.68 5.86
N GLY A 454 -6.46 28.02 4.57
CA GLY A 454 -5.58 29.03 3.97
C GLY A 454 -4.29 28.48 3.34
N TRP A 455 -4.09 27.16 3.31
CA TRP A 455 -2.95 26.56 2.61
C TRP A 455 -3.19 26.52 1.11
N GLN A 456 -2.18 26.86 0.34
CA GLN A 456 -2.21 26.83 -1.12
C GLN A 456 -1.54 25.55 -1.62
N HIS A 457 -2.22 24.82 -2.50
CA HIS A 457 -1.60 23.73 -3.25
C HIS A 457 -0.63 24.32 -4.26
N GLN A 458 0.61 23.85 -4.26
CA GLN A 458 1.68 24.38 -5.10
C GLN A 458 2.01 23.45 -6.27
N SER A 459 2.13 22.16 -6.00
CA SER A 459 2.44 21.15 -7.02
C SER A 459 2.07 19.74 -6.57
N SER A 460 1.93 18.84 -7.55
CA SER A 460 1.75 17.40 -7.35
C SER A 460 2.65 16.67 -8.33
N GLU A 461 3.52 15.82 -7.81
CA GLU A 461 4.25 14.83 -8.60
C GLU A 461 3.63 13.46 -8.37
N ILE A 462 3.40 12.69 -9.44
CA ILE A 462 2.67 11.40 -9.36
C ILE A 462 3.48 10.32 -10.04
N PHE A 463 3.56 9.17 -9.38
CA PHE A 463 4.39 8.05 -9.76
C PHE A 463 3.54 6.80 -10.00
N ASP A 464 3.83 6.13 -11.10
CA ASP A 464 3.32 4.79 -11.40
C ASP A 464 4.12 3.71 -10.65
N LEU A 465 4.13 3.77 -9.33
CA LEU A 465 4.83 2.79 -8.48
C LEU A 465 4.19 1.40 -8.48
N PHE A 466 3.01 1.23 -9.06
CA PHE A 466 2.30 -0.05 -9.07
C PHE A 466 1.70 -0.31 -10.46
N PRO A 467 2.54 -0.54 -11.50
CA PRO A 467 2.05 -0.89 -12.82
C PRO A 467 1.15 -2.13 -12.78
N ASP A 468 0.23 -2.23 -13.74
CA ASP A 468 -0.85 -3.23 -13.81
C ASP A 468 -1.87 -3.17 -12.68
N THR A 469 -1.76 -2.21 -11.77
CA THR A 469 -2.79 -1.90 -10.77
C THR A 469 -3.35 -0.50 -10.99
N HIS A 470 -4.48 -0.21 -10.36
CA HIS A 470 -5.05 1.14 -10.34
C HIS A 470 -4.36 2.08 -9.33
N HIS A 471 -3.44 1.57 -8.49
CA HIS A 471 -2.75 2.36 -7.48
C HIS A 471 -1.73 3.30 -8.13
N MET A 472 -1.57 4.46 -7.50
CA MET A 472 -0.59 5.48 -7.86
C MET A 472 -0.13 6.14 -6.57
N GLU A 473 1.09 6.65 -6.57
CA GLU A 473 1.65 7.40 -5.44
C GLU A 473 1.82 8.86 -5.84
N SER A 474 1.68 9.79 -4.90
CA SER A 474 1.85 11.21 -5.17
C SER A 474 2.58 11.92 -4.05
N VAL A 475 3.38 12.92 -4.40
CA VAL A 475 4.02 13.87 -3.47
C VAL A 475 3.45 15.25 -3.78
N ASN A 476 2.86 15.89 -2.77
CA ASN A 476 2.08 17.11 -2.93
C ASN A 476 2.62 18.20 -2.00
N ILE A 477 2.82 19.39 -2.55
CA ILE A 477 3.34 20.54 -1.79
C ILE A 477 2.19 21.49 -1.47
N PHE A 478 2.07 21.85 -0.20
CA PHE A 478 1.21 22.92 0.26
C PHE A 478 2.03 23.95 1.03
N THR A 479 1.78 25.23 0.77
CA THR A 479 2.45 26.34 1.45
C THR A 479 1.43 27.33 1.99
N ARG A 480 1.83 28.16 2.95
CA ARG A 480 1.01 29.28 3.42
C ARG A 480 1.82 30.55 3.56
#